data_AF-Q5JFE5-F1
#
_entry.id   AF-Q5JFE5-F1
#
_cell.length_a   1.000
_cell.length_b   1.000
_cell.length_c   1.000
_cell.angle_alpha   90.00
_cell.angle_beta   90.00
_cell.angle_gamma   90.00
#
_symmetry.space_group_name_H-M   'P 1'
#
loop_
_entity.id
_entity.type
_entity.pdbx_description
1 polymer ?
#
loop_
_entity_poly.entity_id
_entity_poly.type
_entity_poly.pdbx_seq_one_letter_code
_entity_poly.pdbx_strand_id
1 'polypeptide(L)'
;MVQLILVFSSTILLTPLFQSRYAMMSESNADEMMSPKPEQEVIELEKLSQKIDGISRQLQAIKEAEEKKNEPDTLGWDDITQEIIGAVTFALPFLFTGELWDVAKAISLERAVVIFLLTLGIAYLFLVKSRLGNMKREELFHLPKRLISVSVISYTISALLIYLYDINGVAHFTPVQYLNATVIVSAFAVIGAIAVDMVK
;
A
#
# COMPACT_ATOMS: atom_id res chain seq x y z
N MET A 1 9.22 3.33 21.17
CA MET A 1 8.04 3.29 22.07
C MET A 1 6.88 4.01 21.39
N VAL A 2 6.32 3.42 20.33
CA VAL A 2 5.01 3.78 19.73
C VAL A 2 4.46 2.50 19.11
N GLN A 3 3.53 1.84 19.82
CA GLN A 3 2.72 0.74 19.32
C GLN A 3 1.60 1.34 18.45
N LEU A 4 1.53 0.94 17.18
CA LEU A 4 0.66 -0.14 16.70
C LEU A 4 -0.79 0.32 16.53
N ILE A 5 -1.05 0.84 15.33
CA ILE A 5 -2.37 1.08 14.75
C ILE A 5 -2.99 -0.27 14.44
N LEU A 6 -4.03 -0.64 15.17
CA LEU A 6 -5.06 -1.61 14.77
C LEU A 6 -6.28 -1.32 15.63
N VAL A 7 -7.42 -1.04 14.99
CA VAL A 7 -8.76 -1.57 15.28
C VAL A 7 -9.74 -0.70 14.49
N PHE A 8 -10.09 -1.21 13.30
CA PHE A 8 -11.36 -0.95 12.64
C PHE A 8 -12.46 -1.54 13.53
N SER A 9 -13.36 -0.72 14.04
CA SER A 9 -14.59 -1.18 14.69
C SER A 9 -15.77 -0.43 14.09
N SER A 10 -16.49 -1.15 13.23
CA SER A 10 -17.75 -0.74 12.62
C SER A 10 -18.88 -0.90 13.63
N THR A 11 -19.30 0.19 14.26
CA THR A 11 -20.57 0.23 15.00
C THR A 11 -21.19 1.62 14.88
N ILE A 12 -22.02 1.83 13.86
CA ILE A 12 -22.98 2.94 13.85
C ILE A 12 -24.36 2.31 13.65
N LEU A 13 -24.97 2.00 14.78
CA LEU A 13 -26.36 1.62 14.94
C LEU A 13 -27.09 2.90 15.39
N LEU A 14 -27.78 3.55 14.46
CA LEU A 14 -28.60 4.73 14.73
C LEU A 14 -30.07 4.33 14.70
N THR A 15 -30.63 4.13 15.89
CA THR A 15 -32.06 4.20 16.18
C THR A 15 -32.32 5.43 17.05
N PRO A 16 -33.39 6.18 16.77
CA PRO A 16 -34.23 6.71 17.85
C PRO A 16 -35.70 6.38 17.58
N LEU A 17 -36.41 5.79 18.55
CA LEU A 17 -37.29 6.49 19.50
C LEU A 17 -38.41 7.30 18.82
N PHE A 18 -39.60 6.71 18.73
CA PHE A 18 -40.84 7.42 19.06
C PHE A 18 -41.83 6.47 19.72
N GLN A 19 -42.50 7.01 20.73
CA GLN A 19 -43.12 6.32 21.85
C GLN A 19 -44.63 6.61 21.86
N SER A 20 -45.43 5.63 22.29
CA SER A 20 -46.63 5.78 23.15
C SER A 20 -48.05 5.94 22.54
N ARG A 21 -48.96 5.16 23.17
CA ARG A 21 -50.45 5.24 23.28
C ARG A 21 -51.28 4.78 22.06
N TYR A 22 -52.31 3.93 22.18
CA TYR A 22 -53.33 3.76 23.24
C TYR A 22 -53.79 2.31 23.42
N ALA A 23 -54.24 2.01 24.64
CA ALA A 23 -54.99 0.83 25.02
C ALA A 23 -56.50 1.00 24.76
N MET A 24 -57.15 -0.13 24.43
CA MET A 24 -58.55 -0.52 24.58
C MET A 24 -59.68 0.51 24.41
N MET A 25 -60.51 0.27 23.39
CA MET A 25 -61.97 0.35 23.52
C MET A 25 -62.62 -0.87 22.85
N SER A 26 -63.52 -1.48 23.60
CA SER A 26 -64.46 -2.53 23.20
C SER A 26 -65.50 -1.96 22.24
N GLU A 27 -65.80 -2.65 21.15
CA GLU A 27 -67.13 -3.22 20.86
C GLU A 27 -67.20 -3.83 19.46
N SER A 28 -67.82 -5.01 19.42
CA SER A 28 -68.78 -5.45 18.39
C SER A 28 -68.54 -4.98 16.94
N ASN A 29 -68.03 -5.88 16.11
CA ASN A 29 -68.79 -6.36 14.95
C ASN A 29 -68.05 -7.55 14.32
N ALA A 30 -68.67 -8.72 14.48
CA ALA A 30 -68.52 -9.81 13.54
C ALA A 30 -69.32 -9.43 12.30
N ASP A 31 -68.63 -9.24 11.19
CA ASP A 31 -69.08 -9.39 9.79
C ASP A 31 -68.34 -8.39 8.91
N GLU A 32 -67.25 -8.85 8.29
CA GLU A 32 -67.11 -8.79 6.82
C GLU A 32 -65.83 -9.54 6.43
N MET A 33 -66.05 -10.71 5.84
CA MET A 33 -65.05 -11.52 5.18
C MET A 33 -64.54 -10.80 3.92
N MET A 34 -63.29 -11.12 3.57
CA MET A 34 -62.55 -10.75 2.35
C MET A 34 -61.69 -9.48 2.47
N SER A 35 -60.44 -9.70 2.90
CA SER A 35 -59.34 -8.76 2.74
C SER A 35 -58.93 -8.70 1.26
N PRO A 36 -59.11 -7.58 0.53
CA PRO A 36 -58.37 -7.40 -0.71
C PRO A 36 -57.02 -6.79 -0.31
N LYS A 37 -55.90 -7.40 -0.72
CA LYS A 37 -54.65 -6.73 -1.15
C LYS A 37 -53.44 -7.69 -1.24
N PRO A 38 -53.44 -8.66 -2.18
CA PRO A 38 -52.18 -9.17 -2.71
C PRO A 38 -51.50 -8.14 -3.65
N GLU A 39 -52.25 -7.20 -4.22
CA GLU A 39 -51.72 -6.30 -5.27
C GLU A 39 -50.78 -5.20 -4.74
N GLN A 40 -50.96 -4.69 -3.52
CA GLN A 40 -50.10 -3.62 -3.00
C GLN A 40 -48.69 -4.11 -2.62
N GLU A 41 -48.57 -5.31 -2.06
CA GLU A 41 -47.26 -5.91 -1.72
C GLU A 41 -46.47 -6.28 -2.98
N VAL A 42 -47.15 -6.76 -4.02
CA VAL A 42 -46.51 -7.07 -5.32
C VAL A 42 -45.93 -5.81 -5.95
N ILE A 43 -46.63 -4.68 -5.87
CA ILE A 43 -46.17 -3.38 -6.41
C ILE A 43 -44.95 -2.85 -5.62
N GLU A 44 -44.89 -3.06 -4.29
CA GLU A 44 -43.73 -2.64 -3.50
C GLU A 44 -42.50 -3.53 -3.72
N LEU A 45 -42.70 -4.84 -3.86
CA LEU A 45 -41.64 -5.79 -4.20
C LEU A 45 -41.04 -5.51 -5.58
N GLU A 46 -41.87 -5.13 -6.56
CA GLU A 46 -41.41 -4.76 -7.90
C GLU A 46 -40.56 -3.48 -7.87
N LYS A 47 -40.98 -2.46 -7.10
CA LYS A 47 -40.18 -1.25 -6.89
C LYS A 47 -38.87 -1.52 -6.15
N LEU A 48 -38.86 -2.47 -5.21
CA LEU A 48 -37.65 -2.87 -4.48
C LEU A 48 -36.67 -3.61 -5.39
N SER A 49 -37.18 -4.52 -6.23
CA SER A 49 -36.38 -5.23 -7.25
C SER A 49 -35.73 -4.24 -8.23
N GLN A 50 -36.48 -3.26 -8.73
CA GLN A 50 -35.95 -2.22 -9.61
C GLN A 50 -34.83 -1.39 -8.95
N LYS A 51 -34.94 -1.11 -7.65
CA LYS A 51 -33.86 -0.41 -6.91
C LYS A 51 -32.61 -1.29 -6.75
N ILE A 52 -32.77 -2.58 -6.48
CA ILE A 52 -31.64 -3.53 -6.36
C ILE A 52 -30.89 -3.68 -7.69
N ASP A 53 -31.62 -3.73 -8.80
CA ASP A 53 -31.01 -3.76 -10.14
C ASP A 53 -30.25 -2.47 -10.45
N GLY A 54 -30.81 -1.32 -10.05
CA GLY A 54 -30.14 -0.02 -10.17
C GLY A 54 -28.84 0.04 -9.38
N ILE A 55 -28.84 -0.43 -8.13
CA ILE A 55 -27.64 -0.49 -7.27
C ILE A 55 -26.61 -1.46 -7.85
N SER A 56 -27.03 -2.61 -8.36
CA SER A 56 -26.13 -3.61 -8.96
C SER A 56 -25.42 -3.05 -10.19
N ARG A 57 -26.13 -2.31 -11.05
CA ARG A 57 -25.53 -1.63 -12.21
C ARG A 57 -24.58 -0.51 -11.80
N GLN A 58 -24.90 0.25 -10.75
CA GLN A 58 -23.99 1.27 -10.23
C GLN A 58 -22.73 0.65 -9.63
N LEU A 59 -22.85 -0.43 -8.85
CA LEU A 59 -21.72 -1.20 -8.34
C LEU A 59 -20.87 -1.77 -9.48
N GLN A 60 -21.50 -2.26 -10.54
CA GLN A 60 -20.79 -2.80 -11.69
C GLN A 60 -20.06 -1.70 -12.47
N ALA A 61 -20.66 -0.53 -12.66
CA ALA A 61 -20.02 0.63 -13.28
C ALA A 61 -18.87 1.20 -12.42
N ILE A 62 -19.02 1.21 -11.10
CA ILE A 62 -17.94 1.59 -10.17
C ILE A 62 -16.81 0.56 -10.22
N LYS A 63 -17.14 -0.73 -10.23
CA LYS A 63 -16.16 -1.83 -10.34
C LYS A 63 -15.41 -1.81 -11.67
N GLU A 64 -16.09 -1.53 -12.78
CA GLU A 64 -15.47 -1.35 -14.09
C GLU A 64 -14.63 -0.07 -14.16
N ALA A 65 -15.06 1.03 -13.53
CA ALA A 65 -14.25 2.24 -13.42
C ALA A 65 -13.01 2.04 -12.53
N GLU A 66 -13.11 1.19 -11.50
CA GLU A 66 -12.00 0.79 -10.63
C GLU A 66 -11.05 -0.18 -11.35
N GLU A 67 -11.56 -1.14 -12.15
CA GLU A 67 -10.74 -2.01 -13.01
C GLU A 67 -10.02 -1.23 -14.12
N LYS A 68 -10.66 -0.20 -14.69
CA LYS A 68 -10.05 0.64 -15.73
C LYS A 68 -9.00 1.62 -15.19
N LYS A 69 -9.11 2.02 -13.92
CA LYS A 69 -8.04 2.75 -13.20
C LYS A 69 -6.86 1.84 -12.83
N ASN A 70 -7.05 0.51 -12.88
CA ASN A 70 -6.03 -0.51 -12.67
C ASN A 70 -5.43 -1.06 -13.99
N GLU A 71 -5.69 -0.42 -15.13
CA GLU A 71 -4.88 -0.67 -16.34
C GLU A 71 -3.40 -0.39 -16.03
N PRO A 72 -2.49 -1.26 -16.48
CA PRO A 72 -1.13 -1.35 -15.96
C PRO A 72 -0.37 -0.09 -16.32
N ASP A 73 -0.09 0.73 -15.31
CA ASP A 73 0.80 1.87 -15.46
C ASP A 73 2.20 1.30 -15.78
N THR A 74 2.60 1.46 -17.03
CA THR A 74 3.94 1.16 -17.50
C THR A 74 4.92 2.06 -16.77
N LEU A 75 5.53 1.61 -15.65
CA LEU A 75 6.53 2.33 -14.85
C LEU A 75 6.38 3.85 -15.00
N GLY A 76 5.27 4.40 -14.52
CA GLY A 76 4.96 5.80 -14.70
C GLY A 76 6.09 6.65 -14.14
N TRP A 77 6.38 7.80 -14.74
CA TRP A 77 7.37 8.75 -14.20
C TRP A 77 7.09 9.12 -12.73
N ASP A 78 5.83 9.02 -12.33
CA ASP A 78 5.37 9.20 -10.94
C ASP A 78 5.92 8.11 -10.00
N ASP A 79 5.95 6.84 -10.43
CA ASP A 79 6.51 5.74 -9.63
C ASP A 79 8.02 5.92 -9.41
N ILE A 80 8.76 6.28 -10.47
CA ILE A 80 10.20 6.55 -10.40
C ILE A 80 10.48 7.73 -9.44
N THR A 81 9.71 8.80 -9.56
CA THR A 81 9.85 9.98 -8.70
C THR A 81 9.60 9.62 -7.23
N GLN A 82 8.61 8.78 -6.97
CA GLN A 82 8.26 8.31 -5.64
C GLN A 82 9.34 7.41 -5.04
N GLU A 83 9.87 6.47 -5.82
CA GLU A 83 11.01 5.63 -5.44
C GLU A 83 12.24 6.49 -5.09
N ILE A 84 12.54 7.52 -5.90
CA ILE A 84 13.63 8.48 -5.63
C ILE A 84 13.39 9.25 -4.33
N ILE A 85 12.20 9.83 -4.14
CA ILE A 85 11.87 10.60 -2.93
C ILE A 85 12.01 9.72 -1.70
N GLY A 86 11.47 8.50 -1.73
CA GLY A 86 11.59 7.54 -0.65
C GLY A 86 13.05 7.17 -0.35
N ALA A 87 13.82 6.85 -1.40
CA ALA A 87 15.24 6.52 -1.29
C ALA A 87 16.04 7.67 -0.66
N VAL A 88 15.88 8.90 -1.15
CA VAL A 88 16.58 10.08 -0.62
C VAL A 88 16.19 10.35 0.84
N THR A 89 14.89 10.32 1.14
CA THR A 89 14.36 10.63 2.47
C THR A 89 14.91 9.67 3.53
N PHE A 90 15.02 8.39 3.19
CA PHE A 90 15.57 7.38 4.10
C PHE A 90 17.09 7.27 4.05
N ALA A 91 17.76 7.62 2.95
CA ALA A 91 19.22 7.54 2.89
C ALA A 91 19.90 8.69 3.64
N LEU A 92 19.38 9.91 3.52
CA LEU A 92 20.04 11.13 4.02
C LEU A 92 20.36 11.10 5.52
N PRO A 93 19.44 10.75 6.43
CA PRO A 93 19.73 10.78 7.87
C PRO A 93 20.87 9.83 8.27
N PHE A 94 21.00 8.72 7.54
CA PHE A 94 22.02 7.70 7.79
C PHE A 94 23.33 8.02 7.12
N LEU A 95 23.29 8.65 5.93
CA LEU A 95 24.49 9.07 5.21
C LEU A 95 25.40 9.96 6.04
N PHE A 96 24.83 10.83 6.88
CA PHE A 96 25.59 11.76 7.72
C PHE A 96 26.02 11.19 9.08
N THR A 97 25.80 9.89 9.31
CA THR A 97 26.30 9.21 10.52
C THR A 97 27.72 8.72 10.26
N GLY A 98 28.68 9.17 11.06
CA GLY A 98 30.09 8.77 10.91
C GLY A 98 30.30 7.27 11.15
N GLU A 99 29.45 6.68 11.98
CA GLU A 99 29.45 5.26 12.31
C GLU A 99 29.25 4.38 11.07
N LEU A 100 28.43 4.83 10.12
CA LEU A 100 28.20 4.11 8.88
C LEU A 100 29.45 4.05 8.00
N TRP A 101 30.24 5.11 8.00
CA TRP A 101 31.49 5.18 7.25
C TRP A 101 32.55 4.26 7.85
N ASP A 102 32.62 4.20 9.18
CA ASP A 102 33.54 3.31 9.88
C ASP A 102 33.17 1.84 9.65
N VAL A 103 31.87 1.51 9.64
CA VAL A 103 31.41 0.17 9.26
C VAL A 103 31.80 -0.14 7.80
N ALA A 104 31.59 0.80 6.87
CA ALA A 104 31.95 0.61 5.46
C ALA A 104 33.45 0.33 5.26
N LYS A 105 34.31 0.96 6.07
CA LYS A 105 35.76 0.73 6.09
C LYS A 105 36.16 -0.61 6.68
N ALA A 106 35.42 -1.07 7.69
CA ALA A 106 35.73 -2.29 8.44
C ALA A 106 35.25 -3.57 7.74
N ILE A 107 34.22 -3.49 6.89
CA ILE A 107 33.70 -4.67 6.20
C ILE A 107 34.52 -5.02 4.96
N SER A 108 34.69 -6.33 4.73
CA SER A 108 35.25 -6.84 3.50
C SER A 108 34.19 -6.86 2.38
N LEU A 109 34.63 -6.95 1.14
CA LEU A 109 33.75 -6.96 -0.03
C LEU A 109 32.77 -8.14 0.00
N GLU A 110 33.20 -9.30 0.49
CA GLU A 110 32.35 -10.49 0.60
C GLU A 110 31.19 -10.25 1.58
N ARG A 111 31.45 -9.56 2.69
CA ARG A 111 30.41 -9.19 3.65
C ARG A 111 29.46 -8.16 3.04
N ALA A 112 29.96 -7.21 2.26
CA ALA A 112 29.12 -6.28 1.52
C ALA A 112 28.20 -7.01 0.53
N VAL A 113 28.70 -8.00 -0.21
CA VAL A 113 27.87 -8.84 -1.09
C VAL A 113 26.78 -9.59 -0.30
N VAL A 114 27.09 -10.12 0.87
CA VAL A 114 26.09 -10.76 1.73
C VAL A 114 25.02 -9.75 2.19
N ILE A 115 25.42 -8.54 2.61
CA ILE A 115 24.48 -7.47 2.98
C ILE A 115 23.60 -7.09 1.79
N PHE A 116 24.19 -6.92 0.61
CA PHE A 116 23.47 -6.67 -0.64
C PHE A 116 22.39 -7.73 -0.90
N LEU A 117 22.76 -9.01 -0.85
CA LEU A 117 21.84 -10.12 -1.06
C LEU A 117 20.75 -10.19 0.01
N LEU A 118 21.08 -9.91 1.28
CA LEU A 118 20.10 -9.84 2.36
C LEU A 118 19.12 -8.69 2.15
N THR A 119 19.59 -7.50 1.78
CA THR A 119 18.74 -6.34 1.46
C THR A 119 17.79 -6.68 0.31
N LEU A 120 18.29 -7.28 -0.78
CA LEU A 120 17.44 -7.71 -1.89
C LEU A 120 16.44 -8.80 -1.47
N GLY A 121 16.86 -9.76 -0.65
CA GLY A 121 15.99 -10.81 -0.13
C GLY A 121 14.86 -10.24 0.73
N ILE A 122 15.17 -9.30 1.61
CA ILE A 122 14.17 -8.60 2.42
C ILE A 122 13.23 -7.80 1.53
N ALA A 123 13.76 -7.02 0.58
CA ALA A 123 12.96 -6.25 -0.37
C ALA A 123 12.02 -7.14 -1.18
N TYR A 124 12.52 -8.28 -1.67
CA TYR A 124 11.71 -9.28 -2.38
C TYR A 124 10.59 -9.82 -1.48
N LEU A 125 10.90 -10.22 -0.24
CA LEU A 125 9.90 -10.71 0.71
C LEU A 125 8.83 -9.65 1.00
N PHE A 126 9.23 -8.39 1.15
CA PHE A 126 8.29 -7.28 1.33
C PHE A 126 7.38 -7.13 0.12
N LEU A 127 7.93 -7.07 -1.10
CA LEU A 127 7.11 -6.90 -2.29
C LEU A 127 6.14 -8.08 -2.50
N VAL A 128 6.63 -9.32 -2.41
CA VAL A 128 5.83 -10.54 -2.58
C VAL A 128 4.74 -10.67 -1.53
N LYS A 129 5.08 -10.51 -0.25
CA LYS A 129 4.14 -10.72 0.85
C LYS A 129 3.08 -9.60 0.91
N SER A 130 3.47 -8.38 0.57
CA SER A 130 2.60 -7.22 0.65
C SER A 130 1.69 -7.07 -0.57
N ARG A 131 1.85 -7.93 -1.60
CA ARG A 131 1.19 -7.78 -2.92
C ARG A 131 1.39 -6.37 -3.50
N LEU A 132 2.57 -5.80 -3.27
CA LEU A 132 2.91 -4.46 -3.76
C LEU A 132 3.17 -4.54 -5.25
N GLY A 133 2.38 -3.79 -6.01
CA GLY A 133 2.31 -3.92 -7.45
C GLY A 133 1.50 -5.15 -7.88
N ASN A 134 0.96 -5.09 -9.08
CA ASN A 134 0.15 -6.14 -9.69
C ASN A 134 1.04 -7.34 -10.10
N MET A 135 1.66 -8.00 -9.11
CA MET A 135 2.70 -9.04 -9.25
C MET A 135 2.25 -10.29 -10.02
N LYS A 136 0.99 -10.37 -10.44
CA LYS A 136 0.45 -11.55 -11.10
C LYS A 136 0.98 -11.76 -12.52
N ARG A 137 1.59 -10.79 -13.21
CA ARG A 137 1.86 -10.95 -14.66
C ARG A 137 3.13 -10.37 -15.28
N GLU A 138 3.98 -9.64 -14.55
CA GLU A 138 5.23 -9.09 -15.13
C GLU A 138 6.49 -9.64 -14.43
N GLU A 139 6.68 -10.95 -14.53
CA GLU A 139 7.89 -11.62 -14.08
C GLU A 139 8.96 -11.57 -15.19
N LEU A 140 10.09 -10.92 -14.93
CA LEU A 140 11.30 -11.09 -15.73
C LEU A 140 12.18 -12.06 -14.96
N PHE A 141 12.33 -13.31 -15.44
CA PHE A 141 13.12 -14.35 -14.75
C PHE A 141 12.69 -14.62 -13.28
N HIS A 142 11.38 -14.69 -12.98
CA HIS A 142 10.83 -14.89 -11.63
C HIS A 142 11.12 -13.76 -10.62
N LEU A 143 11.76 -12.67 -11.06
CA LEU A 143 11.97 -11.47 -10.25
C LEU A 143 10.94 -10.41 -10.65
N PRO A 144 10.26 -9.76 -9.69
CA PRO A 144 9.32 -8.70 -9.99
C PRO A 144 10.10 -7.49 -10.53
N LYS A 145 9.68 -6.93 -11.67
CA LYS A 145 10.33 -5.75 -12.28
C LYS A 145 10.47 -4.58 -11.30
N ARG A 146 9.51 -4.42 -10.39
CA ARG A 146 9.50 -3.43 -9.30
C ARG A 146 10.67 -3.59 -8.33
N LEU A 147 11.10 -4.83 -8.04
CA LEU A 147 12.30 -5.03 -7.22
C LEU A 147 13.54 -4.50 -7.93
N ILE A 148 13.62 -4.68 -9.25
CA ILE A 148 14.74 -4.20 -10.05
C ILE A 148 14.75 -2.67 -10.10
N SER A 149 13.60 -2.01 -10.36
CA SER A 149 13.53 -0.53 -10.35
C SER A 149 13.94 0.05 -9.01
N VAL A 150 13.30 -0.42 -7.93
CA VAL A 150 13.58 0.02 -6.55
C VAL A 150 15.05 -0.15 -6.22
N SER A 151 15.63 -1.30 -6.54
CA SER A 151 17.04 -1.58 -6.25
C SER A 151 17.95 -0.68 -7.06
N VAL A 152 17.76 -0.57 -8.37
CA VAL A 152 18.61 0.28 -9.23
C VAL A 152 18.55 1.73 -8.75
N ILE A 153 17.34 2.28 -8.55
CA ILE A 153 17.17 3.65 -8.08
C ILE A 153 17.83 3.85 -6.72
N SER A 154 17.57 2.96 -5.75
CA SER A 154 18.11 3.10 -4.39
C SER A 154 19.63 3.06 -4.35
N TYR A 155 20.25 2.17 -5.12
CA TYR A 155 21.72 2.06 -5.19
C TYR A 155 22.33 3.25 -5.95
N THR A 156 21.72 3.68 -7.06
CA THR A 156 22.17 4.87 -7.80
C THR A 156 22.06 6.13 -6.95
N ILE A 157 20.95 6.34 -6.25
CA ILE A 157 20.77 7.47 -5.34
C ILE A 157 21.78 7.41 -4.21
N SER A 158 22.02 6.25 -3.59
CA SER A 158 23.00 6.13 -2.51
C SER A 158 24.42 6.48 -2.97
N ALA A 159 24.85 5.93 -4.10
CA ALA A 159 26.15 6.25 -4.71
C ALA A 159 26.26 7.75 -5.05
N LEU A 160 25.20 8.30 -5.66
CA LEU A 160 25.13 9.70 -6.03
C LEU A 160 25.22 10.62 -4.80
N LEU A 161 24.50 10.31 -3.72
CA LEU A 161 24.55 11.11 -2.50
C LEU A 161 25.94 11.06 -1.85
N ILE A 162 26.57 9.88 -1.76
CA ILE A 162 27.95 9.74 -1.24
C ILE A 162 28.93 10.59 -2.08
N TYR A 163 28.74 10.59 -3.41
CA TYR A 163 29.56 11.36 -4.34
C TYR A 163 29.31 12.88 -4.22
N LEU A 164 28.04 13.32 -4.24
CA LEU A 164 27.66 14.73 -4.21
C LEU A 164 28.04 15.42 -2.91
N TYR A 165 27.92 14.73 -1.78
CA TYR A 165 28.31 15.26 -0.47
C TYR A 165 29.81 15.12 -0.17
N ASP A 166 30.61 14.66 -1.14
CA ASP A 166 32.05 14.44 -1.02
C ASP A 166 32.44 13.62 0.23
N ILE A 167 31.58 12.66 0.61
CA ILE A 167 31.85 11.77 1.74
C ILE A 167 33.10 10.94 1.46
N ASN A 168 33.37 10.63 0.19
CA ASN A 168 34.60 9.97 -0.24
C ASN A 168 35.86 10.75 0.13
N GLY A 169 35.85 12.08 -0.06
CA GLY A 169 36.95 12.97 0.31
C GLY A 169 37.15 13.06 1.81
N VAL A 170 36.05 13.22 2.57
CA VAL A 170 36.08 13.35 4.04
C VAL A 170 36.47 12.05 4.73
N ALA A 171 35.93 10.92 4.27
CA ALA A 171 36.16 9.63 4.88
C ALA A 171 37.41 8.93 4.33
N HIS A 172 38.04 9.42 3.25
CA HIS A 172 39.16 8.80 2.56
C HIS A 172 38.89 7.34 2.15
N PHE A 173 37.78 7.09 1.44
CA PHE A 173 37.47 5.74 1.00
C PHE A 173 38.35 5.29 -0.18
N THR A 174 38.71 4.01 -0.16
CA THR A 174 39.13 3.28 -1.36
C THR A 174 37.92 2.96 -2.25
N PRO A 175 38.11 2.61 -3.53
CA PRO A 175 36.99 2.23 -4.41
C PRO A 175 36.13 1.09 -3.85
N VAL A 176 36.75 0.13 -3.16
CA VAL A 176 36.04 -0.99 -2.50
C VAL A 176 35.21 -0.47 -1.32
N GLN A 177 35.77 0.42 -0.50
CA GLN A 177 35.05 1.00 0.63
C GLN A 177 33.91 1.93 0.18
N TYR A 178 34.05 2.60 -0.96
CA TYR A 178 32.96 3.36 -1.58
C TYR A 178 31.79 2.45 -1.98
N LEU A 179 32.08 1.29 -2.58
CA LEU A 179 31.05 0.28 -2.87
C LEU A 179 30.41 -0.27 -1.58
N ASN A 180 31.21 -0.58 -0.57
CA ASN A 180 30.72 -1.02 0.74
C ASN A 180 29.79 0.01 1.37
N ALA A 181 30.17 1.30 1.36
CA ALA A 181 29.37 2.39 1.86
C ALA A 181 28.05 2.51 1.08
N THR A 182 28.13 2.42 -0.25
CA THR A 182 26.95 2.43 -1.13
C THR A 182 25.99 1.31 -0.77
N VAL A 183 26.48 0.08 -0.58
CA VAL A 183 25.66 -1.07 -0.19
C VAL A 183 24.96 -0.82 1.14
N ILE A 184 25.68 -0.34 2.16
CA ILE A 184 25.06 -0.15 3.47
C ILE A 184 24.03 0.98 3.44
N VAL A 185 24.35 2.13 2.82
CA VAL A 185 23.40 3.26 2.69
C VAL A 185 22.19 2.84 1.87
N SER A 186 22.39 2.09 0.79
CA SER A 186 21.32 1.61 -0.07
C SER A 186 20.34 0.67 0.62
N ALA A 187 20.74 -0.02 1.69
CA ALA A 187 19.82 -0.83 2.48
C ALA A 187 18.68 0.03 3.07
N PHE A 188 18.99 1.24 3.55
CA PHE A 188 18.00 2.19 4.04
C PHE A 188 17.22 2.83 2.90
N ALA A 189 17.91 3.18 1.81
CA ALA A 189 17.27 3.73 0.62
C ALA A 189 16.21 2.79 0.03
N VAL A 190 16.51 1.49 -0.07
CA VAL A 190 15.59 0.46 -0.54
C VAL A 190 14.34 0.39 0.34
N ILE A 191 14.50 0.42 1.67
CA ILE A 191 13.37 0.43 2.59
C ILE A 191 12.52 1.69 2.35
N GLY A 192 13.13 2.85 2.18
CA GLY A 192 12.41 4.10 1.93
C GLY A 192 11.65 4.11 0.61
N ALA A 193 12.30 3.66 -0.47
CA ALA A 193 11.67 3.53 -1.78
C ALA A 193 10.45 2.61 -1.71
N ILE A 194 10.58 1.43 -1.10
CA ILE A 194 9.45 0.51 -0.89
C ILE A 194 8.39 1.16 0.01
N ALA A 195 8.77 1.76 1.13
CA ALA A 195 7.82 2.31 2.09
C ALA A 195 6.93 3.39 1.49
N VAL A 196 7.51 4.32 0.72
CA VAL A 196 6.71 5.33 0.02
C VAL A 196 5.85 4.67 -1.05
N ASP A 197 6.39 3.69 -1.77
CA ASP A 197 5.65 2.91 -2.76
C ASP A 197 4.41 2.19 -2.19
N MET A 198 4.42 1.81 -0.90
CA MET A 198 3.27 1.20 -0.20
C MET A 198 2.10 2.14 0.09
N VAL A 199 2.34 3.46 0.09
CA VAL A 199 1.31 4.45 0.49
C VAL A 199 0.40 4.82 -0.69
N LYS A 200 0.68 4.29 -1.89
CA LYS A 200 -0.11 4.47 -3.12
C LYS A 200 -1.27 3.50 -3.19
#